data_AF-A0A6B3GTW0-F1
#
_entry.id   AF-A0A6B3GTW0-F1
#
_cell.length_a   1.000
_cell.length_b   1.000
_cell.length_c   1.000
_cell.angle_alpha   90.00
_cell.angle_beta   90.00
_cell.angle_gamma   90.00
#
_symmetry.space_group_name_H-M   'P 1'
#
loop_
_entity.id
_entity.type
_entity.pdbx_description
1 polymer ?
#
loop_
_entity_poly.entity_id
_entity_poly.type
_entity_poly.pdbx_seq_one_letter_code
_entity_poly.pdbx_strand_id
1 'polypeptide(L)' 'MTLQDFARSEYVSLTTYRKNGTPVATPVWAAAEGDVLYVWTRS' A
#
# COMPACT_ATOMS: atom_id res chain seq x y z
N MET A 1 10.22 -12.19 2.32
CA MET A 1 9.60 -10.98 1.77
C MET A 1 9.68 -9.90 2.83
N THR A 2 10.19 -8.73 2.50
CA THR A 2 10.43 -7.59 3.40
C THR A 2 9.63 -6.38 2.93
N LEU A 3 9.51 -5.33 3.76
CA LEU A 3 8.88 -4.08 3.32
C LEU A 3 9.63 -3.41 2.17
N GLN A 4 10.94 -3.64 2.08
CA GLN A 4 11.78 -3.15 0.98
C GLN A 4 11.41 -3.79 -0.36
N ASP A 5 10.83 -5.00 -0.38
CA ASP A 5 10.40 -5.63 -1.62
C ASP A 5 9.20 -4.87 -2.23
N PHE A 6 8.32 -4.33 -1.39
CA PHE A 6 7.18 -3.52 -1.82
C PHE A 6 7.61 -2.13 -2.31
N ALA A 7 8.57 -1.49 -1.61
CA ALA A 7 9.08 -0.17 -2.01
C ALA A 7 9.85 -0.18 -3.33
N ARG A 8 10.33 -1.34 -3.78
CA ARG A 8 10.97 -1.53 -5.10
C ARG A 8 9.99 -1.72 -6.24
N SER A 9 8.71 -1.90 -5.94
CA SER A 9 7.66 -2.04 -6.94
C SER A 9 7.21 -0.64 -7.41
N GLU A 10 6.93 -0.48 -8.70
CA GLU A 10 6.37 0.75 -9.26
C GLU A 10 5.09 1.18 -8.52
N TYR A 11 4.26 0.21 -8.14
CA TYR A 11 3.05 0.40 -7.36
C TYR A 11 2.78 -0.80 -6.45
N VAL A 12 2.05 -0.55 -5.36
CA VAL A 12 1.51 -1.58 -4.47
C VAL A 12 -0.02 -1.50 -4.49
N SER A 13 -0.69 -2.65 -4.52
CA SER A 13 -2.16 -2.70 -4.36
C SER A 13 -2.54 -2.65 -2.88
N LEU A 14 -3.04 -1.49 -2.43
CA LEU A 14 -3.59 -1.32 -1.09
C LEU A 14 -5.09 -1.68 -1.11
N THR A 15 -5.45 -2.80 -0.49
CA THR A 15 -6.86 -3.19 -0.33
C THR A 15 -7.39 -2.69 1.00
N THR A 16 -8.34 -1.77 0.95
CA THR A 16 -9.11 -1.33 2.12
C THR A 16 -10.47 -2.00 2.13
N TYR A 17 -11.16 -1.99 3.27
CA TYR A 17 -12.47 -2.59 3.42
C TYR A 17 -13.48 -1.52 3.82
N ARG A 18 -14.59 -1.43 3.08
CA ARG A 18 -15.73 -0.62 3.49
C ARG A 18 -16.31 -1.14 4.80
N LYS A 19 -17.13 -0.34 5.48
CA LYS A 19 -17.82 -0.75 6.72
C LYS A 19 -18.64 -2.04 6.56
N ASN A 20 -19.13 -2.34 5.36
CA ASN A 20 -19.87 -3.56 5.02
C ASN A 20 -18.97 -4.75 4.61
N GLY A 21 -17.65 -4.63 4.73
CA GLY A 21 -16.70 -5.70 4.39
C GLY A 21 -16.36 -5.82 2.90
N THR A 22 -16.93 -4.99 2.01
CA THR A 22 -16.54 -5.02 0.59
C THR A 22 -15.10 -4.54 0.41
N PRO A 23 -14.22 -5.31 -0.28
CA PRO A 23 -12.85 -4.90 -0.55
C PRO A 23 -12.79 -3.82 -1.64
N VAL A 24 -11.88 -2.87 -1.49
CA VAL A 24 -11.57 -1.83 -2.47
C VAL A 24 -10.05 -1.80 -2.65
N ALA A 25 -9.59 -2.31 -3.79
CA ALA A 25 -8.19 -2.26 -4.18
C ALA A 25 -7.86 -0.89 -4.80
N THR A 26 -6.75 -0.28 -4.39
CA THR A 26 -6.27 0.98 -4.94
C THR A 26 -4.76 0.89 -5.17
N PRO A 27 -4.26 1.13 -6.39
CA PRO A 27 -2.82 1.20 -6.63
C PRO A 27 -2.27 2.47 -5.98
N VAL A 28 -1.24 2.34 -5.16
CA VAL A 28 -0.58 3.44 -4.45
C VAL A 28 0.93 3.38 -4.63
N TRP A 29 1.56 4.55 -4.54
CA TRP A 29 3.00 4.65 -4.36
C TRP A 29 3.35 4.31 -2.91
N ALA A 30 4.47 3.62 -2.71
CA ALA A 30 4.94 3.23 -1.38
C ALA A 30 6.43 3.49 -1.20
N ALA A 31 6.83 3.83 0.02
CA ALA A 31 8.23 3.96 0.44
C ALA A 31 8.43 3.21 1.76
N ALA A 32 9.61 2.63 1.99
CA ALA A 32 9.90 1.86 3.19
C ALA A 32 11.11 2.44 3.95
N GLU A 33 10.97 2.59 5.26
CA GLU A 33 12.04 3.00 6.18
C GLU A 33 12.03 2.08 7.40
N GLY A 34 13.09 1.29 7.59
CA GLY A 34 13.11 0.23 8.62
C GLY A 34 11.91 -0.70 8.49
N ASP A 35 11.11 -0.77 9.56
CA ASP A 35 9.89 -1.58 9.65
C ASP A 35 8.60 -0.80 9.35
N VAL A 36 8.72 0.38 8.72
CA VAL A 36 7.57 1.24 8.37
C VAL A 36 7.40 1.28 6.84
N LEU A 37 6.15 1.15 6.38
CA LEU A 37 5.73 1.37 5.00
C LEU A 37 4.84 2.61 4.91
N TYR A 38 5.31 3.63 4.22
CA TYR A 38 4.56 4.84 3.91
C TYR A 38 3.81 4.65 2.60
N VAL A 39 2.54 5.06 2.57
CA VAL A 39 1.71 5.07 1.36
C VAL A 39 1.20 6.47 1.09
N TRP A 40 1.20 6.89 -0.17
CA TRP A 40 0.67 8.19 -0.56
C TRP A 40 -0.55 8.03 -1.48
N THR A 41 -1.67 8.62 -1.06
CA THR A 41 -2.91 8.71 -1.83
C THR A 41 -3.23 10.17 -2.11
N ARG A 42 -3.69 10.48 -3.32
CA ARG A 42 -4.31 11.78 -3.63
C ARG A 42 -5.83 11.64 -3.44
N SER A 43 -6.44 12.59 -2.74
CA SER A 43 -7.90 12.72 -2.59
C SER A 43 -8.51 13.48 -3.76
#